data_AF-A0A3G8ZI94-F1
#
_entry.id   AF-A0A3G8ZI94-F1
#
_cell.length_a   1.000
_cell.length_b   1.000
_cell.length_c   1.000
_cell.angle_alpha   90.00
_cell.angle_beta   90.00
_cell.angle_gamma   90.00
#
_symmetry.space_group_name_H-M   'P 1'
#
loop_
_entity.id
_entity.type
_entity.pdbx_description
1 polymer ?
#
loop_
_entity_poly.entity_id
_entity_poly.type
_entity_poly.pdbx_seq_one_letter_code
_entity_poly.pdbx_strand_id
1 'polypeptide(L)'
;MKSNTLASDAQMAYADGLCYLVTGDPRYATHAQLIIDAWAKTLGSVPTLQGKDAVNFDMPYMIHAASWVRAVNGWNDAPFTSFLQSVVLPNAETSNPNNHGMWAVLMVASAATFTADSSQLMSAENRWGQILQGEVTADGSMPQEAERSDTSDYRGGPDTGIKGIDYTHYTLLPASMTAKLLADAGYPVWATPGGKLLQEAFAKAAEWTLKPQTFPYYTGETSKLIGVDNASYFPLLLKYYPNPDATQVVASGTITADGFQLTKLFAN
;
A
#
# COMPACT_ATOMS: atom_id res chain seq x y z
N MET A 1 8.84 7.04 -19.55
CA MET A 1 7.77 6.14 -19.07
C MET A 1 6.56 6.98 -18.75
N LYS A 2 5.36 6.64 -19.24
CA LYS A 2 4.13 7.26 -18.73
C LYS A 2 3.69 6.43 -17.53
N SER A 3 3.58 7.04 -16.35
CA SER A 3 3.22 6.36 -15.08
C SER A 3 1.97 5.48 -15.22
N ASN A 4 0.98 5.95 -15.99
CA ASN A 4 -0.30 5.26 -16.16
C ASN A 4 -0.20 3.87 -16.80
N THR A 5 0.87 3.56 -17.56
CA THR A 5 1.05 2.23 -18.17
C THR A 5 1.61 1.22 -17.18
N LEU A 6 2.50 1.64 -16.27
CA LEU A 6 3.02 0.74 -15.23
C LEU A 6 1.92 0.36 -14.25
N ALA A 7 1.16 1.34 -13.76
CA ALA A 7 0.05 1.12 -12.84
C ALA A 7 -0.98 0.13 -13.39
N SER A 8 -1.40 0.30 -14.65
CA SER A 8 -2.39 -0.60 -15.28
C SER A 8 -1.87 -2.03 -15.40
N ASP A 9 -0.62 -2.20 -15.82
CA ASP A 9 -0.02 -3.53 -16.01
C ASP A 9 0.24 -4.23 -14.68
N ALA A 10 0.71 -3.49 -13.67
CA ALA A 10 0.95 -4.04 -12.34
C ALA A 10 -0.35 -4.50 -11.67
N GLN A 11 -1.42 -3.70 -11.76
CA GLN A 11 -2.75 -4.08 -11.26
C GLN A 11 -3.34 -5.25 -12.04
N MET A 12 -3.11 -5.34 -13.35
CA MET A 12 -3.55 -6.47 -14.17
C MET A 12 -2.82 -7.75 -13.80
N ALA A 13 -1.48 -7.71 -13.66
CA ALA A 13 -0.70 -8.85 -13.18
C ALA A 13 -1.18 -9.32 -11.80
N TYR A 14 -1.49 -8.40 -10.89
CA TYR A 14 -2.06 -8.71 -9.59
C TYR A 14 -3.43 -9.39 -9.70
N ALA A 15 -4.34 -8.84 -10.51
CA ALA A 15 -5.67 -9.40 -10.72
C ALA A 15 -5.59 -10.82 -11.33
N ASP A 16 -4.70 -11.05 -12.31
CA ASP A 16 -4.48 -12.36 -12.90
C ASP A 16 -3.86 -13.34 -11.91
N GLY A 17 -2.85 -12.92 -11.14
CA GLY A 17 -2.29 -13.73 -10.08
C GLY A 17 -3.35 -14.15 -9.05
N LEU A 18 -4.25 -13.24 -8.69
CA LEU A 18 -5.35 -13.54 -7.78
C LEU A 18 -6.40 -14.47 -8.41
N CYS A 19 -6.76 -14.26 -9.69
CA CYS A 19 -7.63 -15.17 -10.43
C CYS A 19 -7.05 -16.59 -10.47
N TYR A 20 -5.74 -16.74 -10.67
CA TYR A 20 -5.07 -18.02 -10.57
C TYR A 20 -5.23 -18.66 -9.18
N LEU A 21 -5.00 -17.90 -8.10
CA LEU A 21 -5.16 -18.44 -6.74
C LEU A 21 -6.57 -18.94 -6.45
N VAL A 22 -7.59 -18.26 -6.96
CA VAL A 22 -9.00 -18.61 -6.73
C VAL A 22 -9.45 -19.79 -7.59
N THR A 23 -9.01 -19.83 -8.85
CA THR A 23 -9.55 -20.78 -9.85
C THR A 23 -8.66 -21.99 -10.10
N GLY A 24 -7.36 -21.88 -9.82
CA GLY A 24 -6.34 -22.83 -10.25
C GLY A 24 -6.08 -22.85 -11.77
N ASP A 25 -6.69 -21.95 -12.56
CA ASP A 25 -6.52 -21.94 -14.02
C ASP A 25 -5.16 -21.36 -14.41
N PRO A 26 -4.25 -22.16 -14.98
CA PRO A 26 -2.88 -21.73 -15.27
C PRO A 26 -2.80 -20.64 -16.35
N ARG A 27 -3.88 -20.38 -17.11
CA ARG A 27 -3.90 -19.31 -18.12
C ARG A 27 -3.73 -17.93 -17.49
N TYR A 28 -4.34 -17.70 -16.32
CA TYR A 28 -4.16 -16.45 -15.59
C TYR A 28 -2.72 -16.30 -15.09
N ALA A 29 -2.14 -17.37 -14.53
CA ALA A 29 -0.75 -17.37 -14.10
C ALA A 29 0.21 -17.05 -15.25
N THR A 30 0.02 -17.69 -16.41
CA THR A 30 0.83 -17.41 -17.62
C THR A 30 0.67 -15.98 -18.09
N HIS A 31 -0.53 -15.39 -18.03
CA HIS A 31 -0.71 -13.98 -18.41
C HIS A 31 0.01 -13.03 -17.44
N ALA A 32 -0.08 -13.25 -16.13
CA ALA A 32 0.66 -12.47 -15.14
C ALA A 32 2.18 -12.56 -15.36
N GLN A 33 2.72 -13.76 -15.59
CA GLN A 33 4.14 -13.99 -15.88
C GLN A 33 4.61 -13.22 -17.12
N LEU A 34 3.82 -13.18 -18.19
CA LEU A 34 4.14 -12.42 -19.41
C LEU A 34 4.27 -10.93 -19.15
N ILE A 35 3.38 -10.35 -18.34
CA ILE A 35 3.45 -8.94 -17.95
C ILE A 35 4.71 -8.68 -17.13
N ILE A 36 4.97 -9.52 -16.12
CA ILE A 36 6.13 -9.41 -15.24
C ILE A 36 7.45 -9.48 -16.05
N ASP A 37 7.57 -10.47 -16.94
CA ASP A 37 8.76 -10.66 -17.78
C ASP A 37 8.96 -9.49 -18.75
N ALA A 38 7.88 -8.93 -19.30
CA ALA A 38 7.96 -7.77 -20.18
C ALA A 38 8.57 -6.56 -19.47
N TRP A 39 8.15 -6.28 -18.23
CA TRP A 39 8.71 -5.20 -17.42
C TRP A 39 10.15 -5.49 -17.01
N ALA A 40 10.44 -6.71 -16.52
CA ALA A 40 11.79 -7.11 -16.12
C ALA A 40 12.81 -7.00 -17.27
N LYS A 41 12.38 -7.22 -18.51
CA LYS A 41 13.22 -7.16 -19.71
C LYS A 41 13.42 -5.75 -20.26
N THR A 42 12.43 -4.87 -20.11
CA THR A 42 12.40 -3.59 -20.83
C THR A 42 12.73 -2.39 -19.95
N LEU A 43 12.45 -2.45 -18.66
CA LEU A 43 12.74 -1.36 -17.74
C LEU A 43 14.17 -1.46 -17.21
N GLY A 44 15.11 -0.81 -17.91
CA GLY A 44 16.53 -0.82 -17.52
C GLY A 44 16.95 0.30 -16.55
N SER A 45 16.19 1.40 -16.45
CA SER A 45 16.50 2.51 -15.54
C SER A 45 15.30 3.42 -15.27
N VAL A 46 15.36 4.18 -14.17
CA VAL A 46 14.30 5.07 -13.70
C VAL A 46 14.88 6.48 -13.44
N PRO A 47 15.06 7.31 -14.49
CA PRO A 47 15.82 8.56 -14.37
C PRO A 47 15.03 9.75 -13.81
N THR A 48 13.69 9.67 -13.78
CA THR A 48 12.82 10.78 -13.37
C THR A 48 12.19 10.53 -12.01
N LEU A 49 11.90 11.59 -11.25
CA LEU A 49 11.18 11.50 -9.97
C LEU A 49 9.81 10.82 -10.16
N GLN A 50 9.04 11.24 -11.16
CA GLN A 50 7.76 10.59 -11.49
C GLN A 50 7.90 9.10 -11.81
N GLY A 51 9.03 8.68 -12.40
CA GLY A 51 9.30 7.26 -12.64
C GLY A 51 9.57 6.51 -11.34
N LYS A 52 10.26 7.14 -10.39
CA LYS A 52 10.52 6.57 -9.06
C LYS A 52 9.22 6.41 -8.29
N ASP A 53 8.37 7.43 -8.28
CA ASP A 53 7.03 7.37 -7.70
C ASP A 53 6.22 6.20 -8.27
N ALA A 54 6.19 6.06 -9.61
CA ALA A 54 5.47 4.97 -10.25
C ALA A 54 6.01 3.60 -9.85
N VAL A 55 7.33 3.40 -9.83
CA VAL A 55 7.92 2.13 -9.37
C VAL A 55 7.59 1.88 -7.89
N ASN A 56 7.70 2.91 -7.05
CA ASN A 56 7.48 2.81 -5.61
C ASN A 56 6.03 2.42 -5.26
N PHE A 57 5.05 2.96 -5.99
CA PHE A 57 3.63 2.73 -5.74
C PHE A 57 3.07 1.48 -6.44
N ASP A 58 3.55 1.16 -7.64
CA ASP A 58 2.94 0.12 -8.48
C ASP A 58 3.65 -1.23 -8.40
N MET A 59 4.96 -1.27 -8.15
CA MET A 59 5.71 -2.53 -8.13
C MET A 59 5.27 -3.54 -7.04
N PRO A 60 4.75 -3.13 -5.85
CA PRO A 60 4.17 -4.08 -4.90
C PRO A 60 3.13 -5.02 -5.53
N TYR A 61 2.22 -4.51 -6.36
CA TYR A 61 1.21 -5.35 -7.04
C TYR A 61 1.85 -6.45 -7.89
N MET A 62 2.88 -6.09 -8.65
CA MET A 62 3.59 -7.01 -9.54
C MET A 62 4.39 -8.06 -8.76
N ILE A 63 5.00 -7.69 -7.64
CA ILE A 63 5.76 -8.63 -6.79
C ILE A 63 4.84 -9.63 -6.10
N HIS A 64 3.68 -9.19 -5.62
CA HIS A 64 2.66 -10.08 -5.07
C HIS A 64 2.18 -11.09 -6.13
N ALA A 65 1.88 -10.61 -7.35
CA ALA A 65 1.50 -11.47 -8.46
C ALA A 65 2.59 -12.53 -8.75
N ALA A 66 3.85 -12.10 -8.88
CA ALA A 66 4.99 -12.97 -9.12
C ALA A 66 5.11 -14.08 -8.06
N SER A 67 4.87 -13.74 -6.79
CA SER A 67 4.94 -14.68 -5.67
C SER A 67 3.92 -15.81 -5.81
N TRP A 68 2.70 -15.50 -6.27
CA TRP A 68 1.63 -16.48 -6.42
C TRP A 68 1.78 -17.40 -7.63
N VAL A 69 2.35 -16.87 -8.72
CA VAL A 69 2.47 -17.59 -10.00
C VAL A 69 3.85 -18.25 -10.18
N ARG A 70 4.76 -18.09 -9.21
CA ARG A 70 6.16 -18.52 -9.28
C ARG A 70 6.35 -19.97 -9.70
N ALA A 71 5.57 -20.88 -9.11
CA ALA A 71 5.73 -22.33 -9.30
C ALA A 71 5.00 -22.87 -10.54
N VAL A 72 4.34 -22.02 -11.33
CA VAL A 72 3.47 -22.45 -12.42
C VAL A 72 4.26 -22.63 -13.71
N ASN A 73 4.06 -23.77 -14.38
CA ASN A 73 4.60 -24.09 -15.72
C ASN A 73 6.12 -23.98 -15.85
N GLY A 74 6.88 -24.07 -14.75
CA GLY A 74 8.34 -23.97 -14.77
C GLY A 74 8.86 -22.59 -15.17
N TRP A 75 8.10 -21.52 -14.90
CA TRP A 75 8.52 -20.15 -15.18
C TRP A 75 9.89 -19.84 -14.55
N ASN A 76 10.78 -19.23 -15.35
CA ASN A 76 12.11 -18.83 -14.91
C ASN A 76 12.05 -17.39 -14.40
N ASP A 77 12.01 -17.23 -13.08
CA ASP A 77 11.90 -15.96 -12.38
C ASP A 77 13.25 -15.25 -12.11
N ALA A 78 14.38 -15.85 -12.54
CA ALA A 78 15.71 -15.26 -12.34
C ALA A 78 15.86 -13.86 -12.98
N PRO A 79 15.33 -13.57 -14.18
CA PRO A 79 15.33 -12.22 -14.74
C PRO A 79 14.56 -11.22 -13.88
N PHE A 80 13.39 -11.61 -13.37
CA PHE A 80 12.60 -10.76 -12.48
C PHE A 80 13.33 -10.50 -11.16
N THR A 81 13.94 -11.53 -10.56
CA THR A 81 14.77 -11.38 -9.36
C THR A 81 15.92 -10.39 -9.57
N SER A 82 16.63 -10.50 -10.69
CA SER A 82 17.71 -9.57 -11.05
C SER A 82 17.20 -8.15 -11.29
N PHE A 83 16.02 -8.02 -11.91
CA PHE A 83 15.35 -6.73 -12.11
C PHE A 83 14.97 -6.07 -10.78
N LEU A 84 14.44 -6.83 -9.81
CA LEU A 84 14.15 -6.32 -8.47
C LEU A 84 15.41 -5.73 -7.81
N GLN A 85 16.53 -6.45 -7.89
CA GLN A 85 17.78 -6.05 -7.24
C GLN A 85 18.47 -4.86 -7.92
N SER A 86 18.46 -4.82 -9.26
CA SER A 86 19.25 -3.85 -10.03
C SER A 86 18.50 -2.59 -10.42
N VAL A 87 17.16 -2.63 -10.45
CA VAL A 87 16.34 -1.50 -10.91
C VAL A 87 15.30 -1.08 -9.88
N VAL A 88 14.53 -2.01 -9.32
CA VAL A 88 13.42 -1.65 -8.42
C VAL A 88 13.92 -1.16 -7.07
N LEU A 89 14.64 -2.00 -6.32
CA LEU A 89 15.10 -1.70 -4.97
C LEU A 89 15.99 -0.44 -4.88
N PRO A 90 16.90 -0.15 -5.84
CA PRO A 90 17.65 1.10 -5.84
C PRO A 90 16.81 2.38 -5.98
N ASN A 91 15.56 2.25 -6.43
CA ASN A 91 14.61 3.37 -6.55
C ASN A 91 13.58 3.40 -5.41
N ALA A 92 13.72 2.53 -4.40
CA ALA A 92 12.87 2.57 -3.21
C ALA A 92 13.09 3.86 -2.43
N GLU A 93 12.00 4.57 -2.15
CA GLU A 93 12.04 5.87 -1.49
C GLU A 93 12.08 5.76 0.05
N THR A 94 12.84 4.79 0.57
CA THR A 94 12.81 4.42 2.00
C THR A 94 13.24 5.53 2.95
N SER A 95 14.00 6.53 2.49
CA SER A 95 14.40 7.68 3.31
C SER A 95 13.26 8.69 3.55
N ASN A 96 12.20 8.67 2.73
CA ASN A 96 11.06 9.57 2.92
C ASN A 96 10.34 9.22 4.24
N PRO A 97 10.01 10.22 5.08
CA PRO A 97 9.40 9.97 6.39
C PRO A 97 7.87 9.84 6.35
N ASN A 98 7.25 9.84 5.16
CA ASN A 98 5.81 9.95 4.97
C ASN A 98 5.24 8.80 4.10
N ASN A 99 4.05 8.98 3.52
CA ASN A 99 3.41 8.01 2.62
C ASN A 99 4.37 7.41 1.57
N HIS A 100 5.26 8.20 0.96
CA HIS A 100 6.22 7.68 -0.04
C HIS A 100 7.16 6.64 0.57
N GLY A 101 7.64 6.90 1.80
CA GLY A 101 8.46 5.97 2.55
C GLY A 101 7.70 4.71 2.95
N MET A 102 6.42 4.83 3.32
CA MET A 102 5.60 3.67 3.69
C MET A 102 5.32 2.77 2.49
N TRP A 103 5.07 3.33 1.31
CA TRP A 103 4.99 2.58 0.05
C TRP A 103 6.32 1.91 -0.31
N ALA A 104 7.45 2.60 -0.10
CA ALA A 104 8.78 2.02 -0.29
C ALA A 104 9.02 0.83 0.63
N VAL A 105 8.58 0.91 1.88
CA VAL A 105 8.63 -0.18 2.85
C VAL A 105 7.81 -1.39 2.38
N LEU A 106 6.59 -1.17 1.88
CA LEU A 106 5.78 -2.25 1.30
C LEU A 106 6.51 -2.90 0.11
N MET A 107 7.09 -2.10 -0.78
CA MET A 107 7.84 -2.61 -1.94
C MET A 107 9.03 -3.46 -1.50
N VAL A 108 9.82 -3.00 -0.52
CA VAL A 108 10.96 -3.75 0.03
C VAL A 108 10.50 -5.03 0.71
N ALA A 109 9.46 -4.99 1.56
CA ALA A 109 8.93 -6.18 2.23
C ALA A 109 8.38 -7.21 1.23
N SER A 110 7.72 -6.74 0.17
CA SER A 110 7.23 -7.59 -0.93
C SER A 110 8.40 -8.30 -1.63
N ALA A 111 9.44 -7.54 -2.01
CA ALA A 111 10.61 -8.08 -2.68
C ALA A 111 11.37 -9.06 -1.78
N ALA A 112 11.58 -8.72 -0.51
CA ALA A 112 12.23 -9.56 0.48
C ALA A 112 11.48 -10.89 0.71
N THR A 113 10.14 -10.84 0.74
CA THR A 113 9.31 -12.05 0.84
C THR A 113 9.46 -12.92 -0.40
N PHE A 114 9.41 -12.32 -1.60
CA PHE A 114 9.60 -13.03 -2.86
C PHE A 114 10.97 -13.70 -2.97
N THR A 115 12.04 -13.03 -2.52
CA THR A 115 13.42 -13.54 -2.58
C THR A 115 13.84 -14.34 -1.35
N ALA A 116 12.97 -14.48 -0.34
CA ALA A 116 13.28 -15.05 0.96
C ALA A 116 14.48 -14.38 1.68
N ASP A 117 14.65 -13.06 1.50
CA ASP A 117 15.69 -12.28 2.15
C ASP A 117 15.22 -11.78 3.54
N SER A 118 15.49 -12.57 4.57
CA SER A 118 15.12 -12.23 5.94
C SER A 118 15.79 -10.95 6.46
N SER A 119 16.97 -10.59 5.93
CA SER A 119 17.68 -9.38 6.36
C SER A 119 16.98 -8.12 5.87
N GLN A 120 16.56 -8.10 4.60
CA GLN A 120 15.76 -7.01 4.05
C GLN A 120 14.38 -6.94 4.71
N LEU A 121 13.79 -8.08 5.05
CA LEU A 121 12.51 -8.11 5.75
C LEU A 121 12.59 -7.45 7.14
N MET A 122 13.65 -7.75 7.91
CA MET A 122 13.90 -7.06 9.20
C MET A 122 14.19 -5.56 9.01
N SER A 123 14.88 -5.17 7.94
CA SER A 123 15.08 -3.75 7.62
C SER A 123 13.75 -3.05 7.30
N ALA A 124 12.85 -3.71 6.57
CA ALA A 124 11.53 -3.21 6.27
C ALA A 124 10.67 -3.06 7.54
N GLU A 125 10.68 -4.06 8.44
CA GLU A 125 9.99 -3.98 9.75
C GLU A 125 10.48 -2.78 10.57
N ASN A 126 11.80 -2.63 10.71
CA ASN A 126 12.37 -1.52 11.47
C ASN A 126 11.95 -0.17 10.88
N ARG A 127 12.01 -0.05 9.54
CA ARG A 127 11.63 1.20 8.88
C ARG A 127 10.13 1.48 8.97
N TRP A 128 9.30 0.45 8.84
CA TRP A 128 7.85 0.52 9.05
C TRP A 128 7.52 1.13 10.42
N GLY A 129 8.13 0.61 11.48
CA GLY A 129 7.93 1.12 12.84
C GLY A 129 8.44 2.55 13.03
N GLN A 130 9.58 2.90 12.43
CA GLN A 130 10.13 4.26 12.49
C GLN A 130 9.24 5.30 11.81
N ILE A 131 8.65 4.98 10.66
CA ILE A 131 7.72 5.90 9.97
C ILE A 131 6.48 6.11 10.82
N LEU A 132 5.86 5.04 11.33
CA LEU A 132 4.70 5.16 12.21
C LEU A 132 5.00 5.99 13.47
N GLN A 133 6.16 5.79 14.08
CA GLN A 133 6.61 6.59 15.23
C GLN A 133 6.80 8.08 14.89
N GLY A 134 7.21 8.40 13.67
CA GLY A 134 7.43 9.77 13.22
C GLY A 134 6.15 10.49 12.75
N GLU A 135 5.13 9.75 12.33
CA GLU A 135 3.91 10.32 11.74
C GLU A 135 2.69 10.31 12.66
N VAL A 136 2.54 9.27 13.50
CA VAL A 136 1.33 9.09 14.32
C VAL A 136 1.47 9.86 15.63
N THR A 137 0.54 10.77 15.89
CA THR A 137 0.46 11.53 17.15
C THR A 137 -0.31 10.77 18.23
N ALA A 138 -0.28 11.29 19.46
CA ALA A 138 -0.91 10.64 20.62
C ALA A 138 -2.43 10.44 20.51
N ASP A 139 -3.12 11.16 19.62
CA ASP A 139 -4.55 10.99 19.32
C ASP A 139 -4.81 10.10 18.09
N GLY A 140 -3.75 9.51 17.51
CA GLY A 140 -3.81 8.70 16.29
C GLY A 140 -3.82 9.52 14.99
N SER A 141 -3.79 10.86 15.04
CA SER A 141 -3.75 11.66 13.82
C SER A 141 -2.40 11.52 13.10
N MET A 142 -2.37 11.81 11.79
CA MET A 142 -1.16 11.86 10.98
C MET A 142 -1.03 13.25 10.34
N PRO A 143 -0.58 14.30 11.06
CA PRO A 143 -0.71 15.69 10.62
C PRO A 143 -0.08 16.02 9.27
N GLN A 144 1.05 15.39 8.93
CA GLN A 144 1.71 15.60 7.64
C GLN A 144 0.81 15.19 6.46
N GLU A 145 -0.05 14.19 6.68
CA GLU A 145 -1.00 13.68 5.69
C GLU A 145 -2.37 14.34 5.85
N ALA A 146 -2.80 14.63 7.08
CA ALA A 146 -4.07 15.28 7.35
C ALA A 146 -4.13 16.73 6.83
N GLU A 147 -2.99 17.43 6.73
CA GLU A 147 -2.92 18.79 6.20
C GLU A 147 -2.88 18.85 4.66
N ARG A 148 -2.98 17.70 3.96
CA ARG A 148 -2.75 17.67 2.51
C ARG A 148 -3.80 18.46 1.73
N SER A 149 -3.29 19.31 0.85
CA SER A 149 -4.00 20.24 -0.03
C SER A 149 -4.07 19.71 -1.46
N ASP A 150 -4.98 20.24 -2.28
CA ASP A 150 -5.09 19.93 -3.71
C ASP A 150 -4.27 20.87 -4.60
N THR A 151 -3.50 21.79 -4.01
CA THR A 151 -2.62 22.73 -4.71
C THR A 151 -1.18 22.21 -4.85
N SER A 152 -0.33 22.97 -5.58
CA SER A 152 1.12 22.70 -5.64
C SER A 152 1.85 22.95 -4.32
N ASP A 153 1.28 23.77 -3.43
CA ASP A 153 1.68 23.82 -2.03
C ASP A 153 0.90 22.73 -1.28
N TYR A 154 1.47 21.53 -1.24
CA TYR A 154 0.77 20.32 -0.81
C TYR A 154 0.24 20.36 0.62
N ARG A 155 0.58 21.36 1.45
CA ARG A 155 0.04 21.57 2.80
C ARG A 155 -0.51 22.99 3.01
N GLY A 156 -0.56 23.81 1.96
CA GLY A 156 -0.97 25.20 2.03
C GLY A 156 -2.07 25.55 1.03
N GLY A 157 -2.43 26.83 1.04
CA GLY A 157 -3.51 27.36 0.21
C GLY A 157 -4.87 27.40 0.91
N PRO A 158 -5.91 27.84 0.20
CA PRO A 158 -7.25 28.04 0.76
C PRO A 158 -7.95 26.73 1.16
N ASP A 159 -7.52 25.61 0.59
CA ASP A 159 -8.11 24.28 0.76
C ASP A 159 -7.17 23.30 1.49
N THR A 160 -6.28 23.79 2.36
CA THR A 160 -5.48 22.91 3.27
C THR A 160 -6.39 21.89 3.95
N GLY A 161 -5.98 20.62 3.91
CA GLY A 161 -6.73 19.49 4.46
C GLY A 161 -7.80 18.88 3.56
N ILE A 162 -8.10 19.44 2.38
CA ILE A 162 -9.12 18.88 1.46
C ILE A 162 -8.82 17.43 1.03
N LYS A 163 -7.53 17.04 0.98
CA LYS A 163 -7.06 15.67 0.70
C LYS A 163 -6.56 14.96 1.96
N GLY A 164 -6.83 15.50 3.14
CA GLY A 164 -6.24 15.04 4.38
C GLY A 164 -6.60 13.60 4.74
N ILE A 165 -7.88 13.25 4.60
CA ILE A 165 -8.37 11.89 4.83
C ILE A 165 -7.83 10.94 3.74
N ASP A 166 -7.83 11.37 2.47
CA ASP A 166 -7.27 10.60 1.35
C ASP A 166 -5.82 10.19 1.58
N TYR A 167 -4.95 11.14 1.94
CA TYR A 167 -3.54 10.83 2.20
C TYR A 167 -3.32 10.03 3.48
N THR A 168 -4.20 10.19 4.49
CA THR A 168 -4.20 9.30 5.66
C THR A 168 -4.46 7.85 5.23
N HIS A 169 -5.47 7.60 4.38
CA HIS A 169 -5.70 6.27 3.82
C HIS A 169 -4.55 5.80 2.93
N TYR A 170 -3.98 6.70 2.12
CA TYR A 170 -2.89 6.41 1.21
C TYR A 170 -1.62 5.93 1.94
N THR A 171 -1.37 6.39 3.17
CA THR A 171 -0.29 5.87 4.03
C THR A 171 -0.68 4.59 4.75
N LEU A 172 -1.92 4.49 5.25
CA LEU A 172 -2.33 3.35 6.07
C LEU A 172 -2.56 2.08 5.25
N LEU A 173 -2.89 2.17 3.96
CA LEU A 173 -2.96 1.01 3.07
C LEU A 173 -1.62 0.24 3.00
N PRO A 174 -0.49 0.84 2.59
CA PRO A 174 0.78 0.13 2.56
C PRO A 174 1.30 -0.24 3.95
N ALA A 175 0.98 0.54 4.99
CA ALA A 175 1.32 0.16 6.37
C ALA A 175 0.62 -1.16 6.79
N SER A 176 -0.67 -1.30 6.44
CA SER A 176 -1.47 -2.48 6.73
C SER A 176 -1.01 -3.70 5.94
N MET A 177 -0.74 -3.52 4.65
CA MET A 177 -0.22 -4.57 3.76
C MET A 177 1.16 -5.06 4.22
N THR A 178 2.05 -4.15 4.63
CA THR A 178 3.37 -4.50 5.17
C THR A 178 3.23 -5.33 6.44
N ALA A 179 2.37 -4.91 7.39
CA ALA A 179 2.14 -5.66 8.61
C ALA A 179 1.60 -7.08 8.35
N LYS A 180 0.73 -7.22 7.34
CA LYS A 180 0.24 -8.54 6.88
C LYS A 180 1.34 -9.40 6.28
N LEU A 181 2.17 -8.86 5.40
CA LEU A 181 3.32 -9.58 4.83
C LEU A 181 4.29 -10.05 5.91
N LEU A 182 4.63 -9.17 6.86
CA LEU A 182 5.51 -9.51 7.99
C LEU A 182 4.91 -10.64 8.83
N ALA A 183 3.61 -10.57 9.13
CA ALA A 183 2.93 -11.63 9.88
C ALA A 183 2.91 -12.97 9.12
N ASP A 184 2.65 -12.96 7.81
CA ASP A 184 2.66 -14.17 6.97
C ASP A 184 4.06 -14.79 6.84
N ALA A 185 5.10 -13.96 6.90
CA ALA A 185 6.49 -14.39 6.94
C ALA A 185 6.96 -14.87 8.32
N GLY A 186 6.08 -14.89 9.33
CA GLY A 186 6.38 -15.36 10.69
C GLY A 186 6.86 -14.28 11.67
N TYR A 187 6.78 -13.01 11.30
CA TYR A 187 7.19 -11.85 12.10
C TYR A 187 5.98 -10.94 12.41
N PRO A 188 5.00 -11.37 13.22
CA PRO A 188 3.80 -10.60 13.46
C PRO A 188 4.10 -9.30 14.23
N VAL A 189 3.76 -8.15 13.63
CA VAL A 189 4.02 -6.83 14.21
C VAL A 189 2.85 -6.23 14.97
N TRP A 190 1.68 -6.88 14.96
CA TRP A 190 0.41 -6.32 15.46
C TRP A 190 0.46 -5.84 16.92
N ALA A 191 1.21 -6.53 17.79
CA ALA A 191 1.33 -6.20 19.21
C ALA A 191 2.57 -5.35 19.57
N THR A 192 3.41 -5.03 18.58
CA THR A 192 4.63 -4.22 18.77
C THR A 192 4.27 -2.74 19.03
N PRO A 193 5.21 -1.88 19.46
CA PRO A 193 4.98 -0.45 19.53
C PRO A 193 4.48 0.16 18.21
N GLY A 194 5.05 -0.25 17.07
CA GLY A 194 4.56 0.16 15.74
C GLY A 194 3.15 -0.35 15.46
N GLY A 195 2.84 -1.59 15.85
CA GLY A 195 1.49 -2.17 15.75
C GLY A 195 0.42 -1.36 16.49
N LYS A 196 0.75 -0.89 17.70
CA LYS A 196 -0.13 -0.03 18.49
C LYS A 196 -0.35 1.33 17.83
N LEU A 197 0.69 1.93 17.26
CA LEU A 197 0.56 3.18 16.50
C LEU A 197 -0.31 2.99 15.24
N LEU A 198 -0.15 1.87 14.53
CA LEU A 198 -1.03 1.52 13.41
C LEU A 198 -2.49 1.36 13.89
N GLN A 199 -2.72 0.76 15.05
CA GLN A 199 -4.06 0.62 15.63
C GLN A 199 -4.68 1.99 15.95
N GLU A 200 -3.91 2.90 16.57
CA GLU A 200 -4.36 4.25 16.91
C GLU A 200 -4.69 5.06 15.64
N ALA A 201 -3.81 5.02 14.65
CA ALA A 201 -4.03 5.69 13.37
C ALA A 201 -5.22 5.13 12.59
N PHE A 202 -5.39 3.80 12.60
CA PHE A 202 -6.57 3.16 12.03
C PHE A 202 -7.85 3.60 12.73
N ALA A 203 -7.86 3.68 14.07
CA ALA A 203 -9.03 4.13 14.80
C ALA A 203 -9.41 5.57 14.47
N LYS A 204 -8.41 6.46 14.32
CA LYS A 204 -8.62 7.85 13.92
C LYS A 204 -9.12 7.97 12.48
N ALA A 205 -8.52 7.22 11.55
CA ALA A 205 -8.98 7.17 10.16
C ALA A 205 -10.43 6.66 10.06
N ALA A 206 -10.78 5.61 10.81
CA ALA A 206 -12.14 5.07 10.83
C ALA A 206 -13.18 6.09 11.35
N GLU A 207 -12.83 6.85 12.38
CA GLU A 207 -13.67 7.94 12.88
C GLU A 207 -13.93 8.97 11.78
N TRP A 208 -12.87 9.44 11.10
CA TRP A 208 -12.99 10.45 10.04
C TRP A 208 -13.67 9.94 8.77
N THR A 209 -13.50 8.68 8.40
CA THR A 209 -14.24 8.09 7.28
C THR A 209 -15.74 8.02 7.58
N LEU A 210 -16.12 7.61 8.79
CA LEU A 210 -17.53 7.51 9.18
C LEU A 210 -18.16 8.89 9.41
N LYS A 211 -17.41 9.82 9.98
CA LYS A 211 -17.88 11.13 10.44
C LYS A 211 -16.96 12.23 9.89
N PRO A 212 -16.89 12.43 8.56
CA PRO A 212 -15.93 13.37 7.95
C PRO A 212 -16.09 14.81 8.44
N GLN A 213 -17.25 15.19 8.97
CA GLN A 213 -17.49 16.48 9.61
C GLN A 213 -16.69 16.73 10.89
N THR A 214 -16.09 15.70 11.50
CA THR A 214 -15.22 15.84 12.68
C THR A 214 -13.75 16.08 12.29
N PHE A 215 -13.43 16.07 11.00
CA PHE A 215 -12.07 16.24 10.50
C PHE A 215 -11.57 17.69 10.70
N PRO A 216 -10.59 17.94 11.59
CA PRO A 216 -10.29 19.30 12.04
C PRO A 216 -9.35 20.07 11.11
N TYR A 217 -8.74 19.40 10.12
CA TYR A 217 -7.72 20.00 9.25
C TYR A 217 -8.30 20.68 8.01
N TYR A 218 -9.60 20.52 7.74
CA TYR A 218 -10.28 21.18 6.63
C TYR A 218 -11.44 22.03 7.16
N THR A 219 -11.45 23.32 6.82
CA THR A 219 -12.46 24.28 7.28
C THR A 219 -13.57 24.53 6.26
N GLY A 220 -13.48 23.93 5.07
CA GLY A 220 -14.47 24.04 4.01
C GLY A 220 -15.67 23.10 4.20
N GLU A 221 -16.50 23.01 3.17
CA GLU A 221 -17.68 22.13 3.17
C GLU A 221 -17.25 20.67 3.16
N THR A 222 -17.65 19.88 4.16
CA THR A 222 -17.28 18.46 4.30
C THR A 222 -17.51 17.62 3.04
N SER A 223 -18.53 17.94 2.24
CA SER A 223 -18.80 17.26 0.96
C SER A 223 -17.72 17.45 -0.12
N LYS A 224 -16.77 18.36 0.09
CA LYS A 224 -15.62 18.59 -0.81
C LYS A 224 -14.38 17.79 -0.41
N LEU A 225 -14.39 17.12 0.75
CA LEU A 225 -13.30 16.23 1.14
C LEU A 225 -13.13 15.15 0.09
N ILE A 226 -11.87 14.92 -0.30
CA ILE A 226 -11.51 13.96 -1.34
C ILE A 226 -11.13 12.64 -0.66
N GLY A 227 -11.47 11.53 -1.30
CA GLY A 227 -10.96 10.19 -0.94
C GLY A 227 -11.39 9.69 0.44
N VAL A 228 -12.49 10.21 1.00
CA VAL A 228 -12.99 9.82 2.33
C VAL A 228 -13.21 8.31 2.42
N ASP A 229 -13.74 7.70 1.36
CA ASP A 229 -14.04 6.27 1.29
C ASP A 229 -12.86 5.38 0.85
N ASN A 230 -11.63 5.90 0.67
CA ASN A 230 -10.45 5.14 0.21
C ASN A 230 -9.89 4.14 1.26
N ALA A 231 -10.78 3.49 2.01
CA ALA A 231 -10.54 2.71 3.20
C ALA A 231 -10.47 1.19 2.94
N SER A 232 -10.00 0.76 1.76
CA SER A 232 -9.98 -0.65 1.33
C SER A 232 -9.29 -1.62 2.28
N TYR A 233 -8.36 -1.14 3.10
CA TYR A 233 -7.63 -1.93 4.11
C TYR A 233 -8.42 -2.19 5.41
N PHE A 234 -9.58 -1.56 5.61
CA PHE A 234 -10.36 -1.72 6.85
C PHE A 234 -10.74 -3.18 7.14
N PRO A 235 -11.24 -3.98 6.17
CA PRO A 235 -11.58 -5.38 6.41
C PRO A 235 -10.39 -6.22 6.89
N LEU A 236 -9.18 -5.93 6.40
CA LEU A 236 -7.94 -6.56 6.87
C LEU A 236 -7.66 -6.17 8.33
N LEU A 237 -7.64 -4.87 8.65
CA LEU A 237 -7.30 -4.42 10.00
C LEU A 237 -8.34 -4.82 11.05
N LEU A 238 -9.62 -4.92 10.70
CA LEU A 238 -10.66 -5.41 11.60
C LEU A 238 -10.43 -6.84 12.11
N LYS A 239 -9.63 -7.66 11.40
CA LYS A 239 -9.23 -8.99 11.89
C LYS A 239 -8.28 -8.92 13.10
N TYR A 240 -7.59 -7.80 13.29
CA TYR A 240 -6.58 -7.61 14.33
C TYR A 240 -6.98 -6.55 15.36
N TYR A 241 -7.70 -5.51 14.93
CA TYR A 241 -8.08 -4.36 15.73
C TYR A 241 -9.60 -4.14 15.63
N PRO A 242 -10.40 -4.70 16.56
CA PRO A 242 -11.83 -4.42 16.59
C PRO A 242 -12.10 -2.92 16.72
N ASN A 243 -12.88 -2.37 15.79
CA ASN A 243 -13.23 -0.95 15.78
C ASN A 243 -14.68 -0.76 15.29
N PRO A 244 -15.57 -0.13 16.08
CA PRO A 244 -16.99 0.01 15.73
C PRO A 244 -17.22 0.94 14.53
N ASP A 245 -16.47 2.05 14.44
CA ASP A 245 -16.60 3.00 13.34
C ASP A 245 -16.19 2.34 12.01
N ALA A 246 -15.05 1.63 11.99
CA ALA A 246 -14.60 0.89 10.82
C ALA A 246 -15.56 -0.25 10.43
N THR A 247 -16.17 -0.92 11.41
CA THR A 247 -17.18 -1.95 11.16
C THR A 247 -18.39 -1.37 10.42
N GLN A 248 -18.83 -0.17 10.83
CA GLN A 248 -19.93 0.52 10.17
C GLN A 248 -19.56 1.00 8.76
N VAL A 249 -18.34 1.48 8.55
CA VAL A 249 -17.82 1.86 7.22
C VAL A 249 -17.76 0.64 6.29
N VAL A 250 -17.27 -0.50 6.74
CA VAL A 250 -17.26 -1.72 5.92
C VAL A 250 -18.70 -2.17 5.57
N ALA A 251 -19.63 -2.04 6.52
CA ALA A 251 -21.03 -2.40 6.31
C ALA A 251 -21.80 -1.45 5.37
N SER A 252 -21.33 -0.22 5.14
CA SER A 252 -21.99 0.72 4.21
C SER A 252 -21.87 0.27 2.75
N GLY A 253 -20.83 -0.50 2.42
CA GLY A 253 -20.51 -0.90 1.05
C GLY A 253 -19.98 0.22 0.17
N THR A 254 -19.55 1.36 0.74
CA THR A 254 -19.10 2.54 -0.03
C THR A 254 -17.58 2.61 -0.25
N ILE A 255 -16.82 1.67 0.31
CA ILE A 255 -15.35 1.66 0.27
C ILE A 255 -14.80 1.65 -1.17
N THR A 256 -13.82 2.51 -1.43
CA THR A 256 -13.09 2.67 -2.70
C THR A 256 -11.59 2.41 -2.54
N ALA A 257 -10.82 2.64 -3.61
CA ALA A 257 -9.36 2.42 -3.68
C ALA A 257 -8.91 0.99 -3.34
N ASP A 258 -9.63 -0.01 -3.84
CA ASP A 258 -9.36 -1.42 -3.55
C ASP A 258 -8.49 -2.13 -4.60
N GLY A 259 -7.32 -1.55 -4.89
CA GLY A 259 -6.37 -2.14 -5.86
C GLY A 259 -5.95 -3.56 -5.45
N PHE A 260 -5.79 -3.80 -4.15
CA PHE A 260 -5.40 -5.09 -3.57
C PHE A 260 -6.59 -6.04 -3.33
N GLN A 261 -7.81 -5.69 -3.76
CA GLN A 261 -9.02 -6.51 -3.60
C GLN A 261 -9.30 -6.96 -2.14
N LEU A 262 -8.84 -6.18 -1.16
CA LEU A 262 -8.93 -6.46 0.27
C LEU A 262 -10.36 -6.54 0.76
N THR A 263 -11.28 -5.77 0.16
CA THR A 263 -12.70 -5.83 0.50
C THR A 263 -13.33 -7.18 0.17
N LYS A 264 -12.79 -7.89 -0.84
CA LYS A 264 -13.21 -9.25 -1.20
C LYS A 264 -12.44 -10.30 -0.41
N LEU A 265 -11.13 -10.12 -0.24
CA LEU A 265 -10.25 -11.10 0.42
C LEU A 265 -10.51 -11.22 1.92
N PHE A 266 -10.94 -10.13 2.56
CA PHE A 266 -11.17 -10.07 3.99
C PHE A 266 -12.62 -9.74 4.35
N ALA A 267 -13.55 -9.85 3.39
CA ALA A 267 -14.98 -9.84 3.67
C ALA A 267 -15.30 -10.83 4.80
N ASN A 268 -16.15 -10.42 5.74
CA ASN A 268 -16.66 -11.29 6.79
C ASN A 268 -17.74 -12.23 6.24
#